data_AF-A0A0A6VWE9-F1
#
_entry.id   AF-A0A0A6VWE9-F1
#
_cell.length_a   1.000
_cell.length_b   1.000
_cell.length_c   1.000
_cell.angle_alpha   90.00
_cell.angle_beta   90.00
_cell.angle_gamma   90.00
#
_symmetry.space_group_name_H-M   'P 1'
#
loop_
_entity.id
_entity.type
_entity.pdbx_description
1 polymer ?
#
loop_
_entity_poly.entity_id
_entity_poly.type
_entity_poly.pdbx_seq_one_letter_code
_entity_poly.pdbx_strand_id
1 'polypeptide(L)'
;MDRDAIWDAVHRERSALADLLETLRPEEWDHPTLCPGWAVRDVAAHVIASPQVGLADLVPALWRGRGDYNRALYLDGRARGRRPVESILADYRRLDGSRRHPPGTTVREPLLDVLVHTQDIVLPLGRHHAMPPEAARTAADRVWSMPFPFRARRRLRGVALTATDVDWHAGSGPEVRGAIDALLLLLTGRTAALDRLEGPGLDVVGAGPGASRRS
;
A
#
# COMPACT_ATOMS: atom_id res chain seq x y z
N MET A 1 -11.59 -13.66 -3.86
CA MET A 1 -12.13 -13.67 -2.48
C MET A 1 -13.53 -13.06 -2.45
N ASP A 2 -14.43 -13.62 -1.65
CA ASP A 2 -15.72 -12.99 -1.34
C ASP A 2 -15.56 -11.83 -0.35
N ARG A 3 -16.66 -11.14 -0.05
CA ARG A 3 -16.68 -9.94 0.79
C ARG A 3 -16.26 -10.23 2.23
N ASP A 4 -16.70 -11.34 2.83
CA ASP A 4 -16.41 -11.64 4.23
C ASP A 4 -14.96 -12.08 4.39
N ALA A 5 -14.47 -12.92 3.47
CA ALA A 5 -13.06 -13.31 3.42
C ALA A 5 -12.12 -12.10 3.27
N ILE A 6 -12.53 -11.07 2.51
CA ILE A 6 -11.76 -9.82 2.41
C ILE A 6 -11.73 -9.09 3.75
N TRP A 7 -12.86 -8.96 4.45
CA TRP A 7 -12.90 -8.28 5.73
C TRP A 7 -12.14 -9.02 6.83
N ASP A 8 -12.18 -10.34 6.83
CA ASP A 8 -11.42 -11.15 7.77
C ASP A 8 -9.91 -11.02 7.51
N ALA A 9 -9.49 -10.94 6.24
CA ALA A 9 -8.11 -10.62 5.89
C ALA A 9 -7.73 -9.19 6.36
N VAL A 10 -8.58 -8.18 6.13
CA VAL A 10 -8.33 -6.81 6.61
C VAL A 10 -8.15 -6.76 8.12
N HIS A 11 -9.02 -7.45 8.87
CA HIS A 11 -8.93 -7.50 10.33
C HIS A 11 -7.62 -8.15 10.78
N ARG A 12 -7.28 -9.34 10.24
CA ARG A 12 -6.04 -10.04 10.57
C ARG A 12 -4.80 -9.20 10.29
N GLU A 13 -4.73 -8.56 9.13
CA GLU A 13 -3.57 -7.73 8.76
C GLU A 13 -3.47 -6.46 9.61
N ARG A 14 -4.59 -5.85 10.00
CA ARG A 14 -4.58 -4.71 10.94
C ARG A 14 -4.12 -5.13 12.34
N SER A 15 -4.57 -6.30 12.81
CA SER A 15 -4.13 -6.86 14.09
C SER A 15 -2.63 -7.17 14.05
N ALA A 16 -2.14 -7.84 13.01
CA ALA A 16 -0.73 -8.15 12.85
C ALA A 16 0.15 -6.88 12.77
N LEU A 17 -0.34 -5.84 12.09
CA LEU A 17 0.33 -4.54 12.09
C LEU A 17 0.33 -3.91 13.48
N ALA A 18 -0.77 -3.99 14.24
CA ALA A 18 -0.81 -3.50 15.62
C ALA A 18 0.24 -4.20 16.50
N ASP A 19 0.29 -5.53 16.45
CA ASP A 19 1.29 -6.33 17.18
C ASP A 19 2.71 -5.93 16.81
N LEU A 20 2.98 -5.70 15.52
CA LEU A 20 4.28 -5.22 15.06
C LEU A 20 4.61 -3.82 15.60
N LEU A 21 3.65 -2.89 15.56
CA LEU A 21 3.82 -1.52 16.03
C LEU A 21 4.12 -1.46 17.53
N GLU A 22 3.54 -2.36 18.33
CA GLU A 22 3.82 -2.46 19.77
C GLU A 22 5.26 -2.89 20.09
N THR A 23 5.95 -3.54 19.15
CA THR A 23 7.37 -3.94 19.30
C THR A 23 8.36 -2.88 18.81
N LEU A 24 7.89 -1.74 18.32
CA LEU A 24 8.77 -0.68 17.83
C LEU A 24 9.42 0.07 18.98
N ARG A 25 10.72 0.36 18.83
CA ARG A 25 11.41 1.28 19.72
C ARG A 25 10.93 2.72 19.48
N PRO A 26 11.02 3.62 20.46
CA PRO A 26 10.59 5.01 20.31
C PRO A 26 11.19 5.70 19.06
N GLU A 27 12.45 5.43 18.73
CA GLU A 27 13.14 6.04 17.59
C GLU A 27 12.62 5.53 16.24
N GLU A 28 12.09 4.30 16.19
CA GLU A 28 11.58 3.68 14.96
C GLU A 28 10.27 4.32 14.50
N TRP A 29 9.51 4.95 15.41
CA TRP A 29 8.28 5.66 15.08
C TRP A 29 8.51 6.88 14.18
N ASP A 30 9.70 7.48 14.23
CA ASP A 30 10.13 8.60 13.38
C ASP A 30 10.92 8.17 12.15
N HIS A 31 11.14 6.86 11.97
CA HIS A 31 11.91 6.35 10.84
C HIS A 31 11.20 6.64 9.50
N PRO A 32 11.93 7.08 8.46
CA PRO A 32 11.35 7.24 7.12
C PRO A 32 10.76 5.94 6.55
N THR A 33 9.67 6.05 5.82
CA THR A 33 8.99 4.91 5.17
C THR A 33 9.18 4.94 3.66
N LEU A 34 8.67 3.92 2.96
CA LEU A 34 8.59 3.95 1.49
C LEU A 34 7.58 4.99 0.97
N CYS A 35 6.72 5.55 1.82
CA CYS A 35 5.88 6.69 1.49
C CYS A 35 6.69 7.99 1.67
N PRO A 36 7.07 8.71 0.60
CA PRO A 36 7.95 9.87 0.71
C PRO A 36 7.38 10.95 1.64
N GLY A 37 8.17 11.36 2.62
CA GLY A 37 7.80 12.39 3.60
C GLY A 37 6.96 11.90 4.78
N TRP A 38 6.62 10.61 4.84
CA TRP A 38 5.95 9.96 5.96
C TRP A 38 6.92 9.12 6.79
N ALA A 39 6.86 9.33 8.11
CA ALA A 39 7.46 8.45 9.10
C ALA A 39 6.51 7.29 9.43
N VAL A 40 7.01 6.28 10.15
CA VAL A 40 6.20 5.11 10.56
C VAL A 40 4.91 5.52 11.26
N ARG A 41 4.96 6.51 12.17
CA ARG A 41 3.77 7.06 12.84
C ARG A 41 2.69 7.59 11.88
N ASP A 42 3.10 8.20 10.77
CA ASP A 42 2.18 8.80 9.79
C ASP A 42 1.45 7.69 9.01
N VAL A 43 2.19 6.67 8.58
CA VAL A 43 1.64 5.50 7.88
C VAL A 43 0.71 4.71 8.81
N ALA A 44 1.15 4.41 10.04
CA ALA A 44 0.34 3.69 11.02
C ALA A 44 -0.97 4.43 11.33
N ALA A 45 -0.91 5.74 11.52
CA ALA A 45 -2.10 6.54 11.78
C ALA A 45 -3.04 6.61 10.57
N HIS A 46 -2.50 6.63 9.33
CA HIS A 46 -3.28 6.60 8.10
C HIS A 46 -4.06 5.28 7.93
N VAL A 47 -3.39 4.13 8.11
CA VAL A 47 -4.01 2.80 7.90
C VAL A 47 -5.23 2.60 8.81
N ILE A 48 -5.12 2.97 10.09
CA ILE A 48 -6.23 2.82 11.06
C ILE A 48 -7.22 3.98 11.04
N ALA A 49 -6.94 5.04 10.28
CA ALA A 49 -7.90 6.11 10.02
C ALA A 49 -8.94 5.73 8.97
N SER A 50 -8.62 4.80 8.06
CA SER A 50 -9.53 4.35 6.98
C SER A 50 -10.98 4.04 7.44
N PRO A 51 -11.24 3.38 8.58
CA PRO A 51 -12.61 3.15 9.07
C PRO A 51 -13.32 4.38 9.65
N GLN A 52 -12.56 5.44 9.93
CA GLN A 52 -13.01 6.69 10.55
C GLN A 52 -13.35 7.75 9.51
N VAL A 53 -12.80 7.64 8.29
CA VAL A 53 -13.00 8.63 7.22
C VAL A 53 -14.44 8.58 6.72
N GLY A 54 -15.22 9.61 7.06
CA GLY A 54 -16.55 9.86 6.53
C GLY A 54 -16.55 10.81 5.33
N LEU A 55 -17.72 11.01 4.71
CA LEU A 55 -17.93 12.03 3.66
C LEU A 55 -17.55 13.44 4.15
N ALA A 56 -17.76 13.73 5.43
CA ALA A 56 -17.45 15.01 6.06
C ALA A 56 -15.94 15.30 6.16
N ASP A 57 -15.09 14.28 6.15
CA ASP A 57 -13.63 14.43 6.24
C ASP A 57 -12.97 14.58 4.86
N LEU A 58 -13.62 14.06 3.81
CA LEU A 58 -13.11 14.12 2.43
C LEU A 58 -13.07 15.56 1.89
N VAL A 59 -14.10 16.36 2.16
CA VAL A 59 -14.23 17.72 1.61
C VAL A 59 -13.14 18.66 2.15
N PRO A 60 -12.90 18.75 3.48
CA PRO A 60 -11.79 19.54 4.03
C PRO A 60 -10.41 19.02 3.60
N ALA A 61 -10.23 17.69 3.48
CA ALA A 61 -8.98 17.09 3.05
C ALA A 61 -8.64 17.50 1.59
N LEU A 62 -9.60 17.37 0.66
CA LEU A 62 -9.43 17.81 -0.73
C LEU A 62 -9.16 19.31 -0.85
N TRP A 63 -9.81 20.12 0.00
CA TRP A 63 -9.59 21.58 0.04
C TRP A 63 -8.18 21.93 0.54
N ARG A 64 -7.70 21.29 1.62
CA ARG A 64 -6.32 21.46 2.13
C ARG A 64 -5.26 20.91 1.17
N GLY A 65 -5.59 19.84 0.44
CA GLY A 65 -4.81 19.30 -0.66
C GLY A 65 -4.83 20.17 -1.93
N ARG A 66 -5.59 21.27 -1.95
CA ARG A 66 -5.77 22.17 -3.12
C ARG A 66 -6.22 21.42 -4.38
N GLY A 67 -7.07 20.40 -4.21
CA GLY A 67 -7.53 19.53 -5.31
C GLY A 67 -6.57 18.39 -5.67
N ASP A 68 -5.38 18.31 -5.06
CA ASP A 68 -4.50 17.15 -5.16
C ASP A 68 -4.83 16.14 -4.05
N TYR A 69 -5.41 15.01 -4.46
CA TYR A 69 -5.78 13.91 -3.57
C TYR A 69 -4.58 13.31 -2.83
N ASN A 70 -3.43 13.17 -3.48
CA ASN A 70 -2.23 12.62 -2.84
C ASN A 70 -1.70 13.61 -1.79
N ARG A 71 -1.76 14.92 -2.07
CA ARG A 71 -1.41 15.96 -1.10
C ARG A 71 -2.38 16.00 0.07
N ALA A 72 -3.68 15.83 -0.18
CA ALA A 72 -4.71 15.77 0.85
C ALA A 72 -4.45 14.61 1.82
N LEU A 73 -4.24 13.40 1.29
CA LEU A 73 -3.88 12.22 2.07
C LEU A 73 -2.59 12.45 2.86
N TYR A 74 -1.53 12.95 2.19
CA TYR A 74 -0.24 13.25 2.82
C TYR A 74 -0.39 14.13 4.07
N LEU A 75 -1.15 15.22 3.96
CA LEU A 75 -1.37 16.16 5.07
C LEU A 75 -2.21 15.56 6.19
N ASP A 76 -3.23 14.76 5.86
CA ASP A 76 -4.07 14.08 6.84
C ASP A 76 -3.26 13.04 7.64
N GLY A 77 -2.49 12.19 6.96
CA GLY A 77 -1.58 11.22 7.60
C GLY A 77 -0.59 11.91 8.53
N ARG A 78 0.05 12.99 8.08
CA ARG A 78 0.96 13.80 8.92
C ARG A 78 0.27 14.44 10.12
N ALA A 79 -0.98 14.88 9.98
CA ALA A 79 -1.73 15.47 11.09
C ALA A 79 -2.08 14.40 12.13
N ARG A 80 -2.49 13.21 11.68
CA ARG A 80 -2.81 12.08 12.56
C ARG A 80 -1.58 11.48 13.23
N GLY A 81 -0.45 11.42 12.52
CA GLY A 81 0.84 10.94 13.04
C GLY A 81 1.42 11.83 14.15
N ARG A 82 1.03 13.10 14.26
CA ARG A 82 1.42 13.99 15.38
C ARG A 82 0.76 13.63 16.71
N ARG A 83 -0.25 12.76 16.72
CA ARG A 83 -0.88 12.29 17.96
C ARG A 83 0.11 11.41 18.75
N PRO A 84 -0.06 11.28 20.07
CA PRO A 84 0.72 10.33 20.86
C PRO A 84 0.62 8.91 20.29
N VAL A 85 1.72 8.16 20.31
CA VAL A 85 1.81 6.79 19.79
C VAL A 85 0.74 5.90 20.44
N GLU A 86 0.53 6.06 21.73
CA GLU A 86 -0.45 5.32 22.53
C GLU A 86 -1.88 5.55 22.02
N SER A 87 -2.15 6.74 21.46
CA SER A 87 -3.46 7.04 20.85
C SER A 87 -3.63 6.35 19.50
N ILE A 88 -2.55 6.17 18.73
CA ILE A 88 -2.57 5.42 17.46
C ILE A 88 -2.81 3.94 17.78
N LEU A 89 -2.07 3.36 18.73
CA LEU A 89 -2.25 1.97 19.17
C LEU A 89 -3.64 1.73 19.79
N ALA A 90 -4.19 2.70 20.54
CA ALA A 90 -5.56 2.63 21.03
C ALA A 90 -6.61 2.61 19.91
N ASP A 91 -6.37 3.33 18.80
CA ASP A 91 -7.26 3.28 17.64
C ASP A 91 -7.22 1.90 16.97
N TYR A 92 -6.05 1.24 16.89
CA TYR A 92 -5.94 -0.14 16.39
C TYR A 92 -6.78 -1.11 17.22
N ARG A 93 -6.60 -1.10 18.55
CA ARG A 93 -7.38 -1.96 19.47
C ARG A 93 -8.88 -1.75 19.39
N ARG A 94 -9.34 -0.57 18.95
CA ARG A 94 -10.76 -0.23 18.83
C ARG A 94 -11.34 -0.53 17.44
N LEU A 95 -10.54 -0.42 16.38
CA LEU A 95 -11.03 -0.28 15.01
C LEU A 95 -10.49 -1.32 14.03
N ASP A 96 -9.60 -2.21 14.44
CA ASP A 96 -9.02 -3.25 13.60
C ASP A 96 -10.09 -4.11 12.88
N GLY A 97 -11.13 -4.53 13.60
CA GLY A 97 -12.27 -5.30 13.10
C GLY A 97 -13.32 -4.49 12.33
N SER A 98 -13.11 -3.18 12.15
CA SER A 98 -14.10 -2.33 11.48
C SER A 98 -14.23 -2.65 10.00
N ARG A 99 -15.46 -2.99 9.60
CA ARG A 99 -15.86 -3.29 8.21
C ARG A 99 -16.30 -2.05 7.42
N ARG A 100 -15.81 -0.87 7.81
CA ARG A 100 -16.05 0.41 7.12
C ARG A 100 -14.92 0.72 6.15
N HIS A 101 -15.28 1.28 5.00
CA HIS A 101 -14.34 1.79 4.00
C HIS A 101 -14.73 3.21 3.59
N PRO A 102 -13.78 4.02 3.06
CA PRO A 102 -14.07 5.37 2.64
C PRO A 102 -15.21 5.44 1.59
N PRO A 103 -16.02 6.50 1.60
CA PRO A 103 -17.05 6.72 0.58
C PRO A 103 -16.47 6.68 -0.84
N GLY A 104 -17.18 6.04 -1.78
CA GLY A 104 -16.75 5.91 -3.17
C GLY A 104 -15.67 4.84 -3.42
N THR A 105 -15.29 4.07 -2.41
CA THR A 105 -14.40 2.90 -2.53
C THR A 105 -15.17 1.59 -2.37
N THR A 106 -14.46 0.46 -2.42
CA THR A 106 -15.01 -0.88 -2.16
C THR A 106 -14.30 -1.52 -0.97
N VAL A 107 -14.70 -2.75 -0.63
CA VAL A 107 -14.03 -3.54 0.42
C VAL A 107 -12.58 -3.90 0.07
N ARG A 108 -12.17 -3.80 -1.20
CA ARG A 108 -10.81 -4.14 -1.65
C ARG A 108 -9.79 -3.04 -1.31
N GLU A 109 -10.22 -1.79 -1.15
CA GLU A 109 -9.35 -0.67 -0.83
C GLU A 109 -8.72 -0.80 0.57
N PRO A 110 -9.47 -1.08 1.65
CA PRO A 110 -8.86 -1.36 2.95
C PRO A 110 -7.89 -2.54 2.96
N LEU A 111 -8.14 -3.58 2.14
CA LEU A 111 -7.23 -4.72 2.02
C LEU A 111 -5.92 -4.33 1.36
N LEU A 112 -6.00 -3.63 0.23
CA LEU A 112 -4.84 -3.08 -0.45
C LEU A 112 -4.04 -2.15 0.46
N ASP A 113 -4.73 -1.25 1.16
CA ASP A 113 -4.15 -0.24 2.04
C ASP A 113 -3.31 -0.89 3.15
N VAL A 114 -3.88 -1.82 3.92
CA VAL A 114 -3.14 -2.48 5.02
C VAL A 114 -1.98 -3.35 4.52
N LEU A 115 -2.16 -4.11 3.42
CA LEU A 115 -1.11 -4.97 2.89
C LEU A 115 0.11 -4.15 2.44
N VAL A 116 -0.10 -3.11 1.65
CA VAL A 116 0.99 -2.30 1.08
C VAL A 116 1.63 -1.42 2.13
N HIS A 117 0.85 -0.76 2.98
CA HIS A 117 1.40 0.14 4.00
C HIS A 117 2.14 -0.58 5.13
N THR A 118 1.81 -1.85 5.39
CA THR A 118 2.64 -2.68 6.27
C THR A 118 4.05 -2.82 5.68
N GLN A 119 4.19 -3.05 4.37
CA GLN A 119 5.52 -3.11 3.72
C GLN A 119 6.23 -1.77 3.69
N ASP A 120 5.49 -0.67 3.54
CA ASP A 120 6.07 0.68 3.61
C ASP A 120 6.76 0.94 4.96
N ILE A 121 6.31 0.26 6.04
CA ILE A 121 6.89 0.31 7.38
C ILE A 121 8.01 -0.73 7.55
N VAL A 122 7.75 -2.02 7.26
CA VAL A 122 8.66 -3.08 7.68
C VAL A 122 9.95 -3.13 6.85
N LEU A 123 9.87 -2.85 5.54
CA LEU A 123 11.05 -2.96 4.67
C LEU A 123 12.14 -1.93 5.04
N PRO A 124 11.84 -0.63 5.25
CA PRO A 124 12.85 0.34 5.70
C PRO A 124 13.42 0.05 7.08
N LEU A 125 12.67 -0.63 7.95
CA LEU A 125 13.13 -1.05 9.28
C LEU A 125 13.94 -2.35 9.26
N GLY A 126 14.15 -2.97 8.08
CA GLY A 126 14.82 -4.27 7.96
C GLY A 126 14.02 -5.42 8.58
N ARG A 127 12.70 -5.27 8.72
CA ARG A 127 11.77 -6.26 9.24
C ARG A 127 11.03 -6.95 8.10
N HIS A 128 10.46 -8.11 8.38
CA HIS A 128 9.70 -8.89 7.41
C HIS A 128 8.28 -9.15 7.92
N HIS A 129 7.30 -8.94 7.04
CA HIS A 129 5.91 -9.34 7.25
C HIS A 129 5.39 -9.94 5.94
N ALA A 130 5.03 -11.22 5.96
CA ALA A 130 4.54 -11.91 4.76
C ALA A 130 3.12 -11.45 4.42
N MET A 131 2.85 -11.13 3.17
CA MET A 131 1.47 -10.96 2.71
C MET A 131 0.83 -12.33 2.45
N PRO A 132 -0.42 -12.56 2.89
CA PRO A 132 -1.17 -13.74 2.47
C PRO A 132 -1.35 -13.75 0.94
N PRO A 133 -0.92 -14.78 0.20
CA PRO A 133 -0.85 -14.72 -1.26
C PRO A 133 -2.20 -14.46 -1.95
N GLU A 134 -3.29 -15.07 -1.48
CA GLU A 134 -4.64 -14.83 -2.03
C GLU A 134 -5.16 -13.40 -1.80
N ALA A 135 -4.78 -12.81 -0.66
CA ALA A 135 -5.11 -11.43 -0.35
C ALA A 135 -4.30 -10.46 -1.22
N ALA A 136 -3.01 -10.72 -1.38
CA ALA A 136 -2.13 -9.98 -2.27
C ALA A 136 -2.58 -10.08 -3.74
N ARG A 137 -3.00 -11.26 -4.21
CA ARG A 137 -3.61 -11.46 -5.53
C ARG A 137 -4.84 -10.58 -5.71
N THR A 138 -5.76 -10.60 -4.75
CA THR A 138 -6.99 -9.79 -4.79
C THR A 138 -6.68 -8.28 -4.83
N ALA A 139 -5.65 -7.85 -4.10
CA ALA A 139 -5.16 -6.48 -4.12
C ALA A 139 -4.49 -6.13 -5.47
N ALA A 140 -3.70 -7.03 -6.05
CA ALA A 140 -3.05 -6.86 -7.35
C ALA A 140 -4.08 -6.71 -8.49
N ASP A 141 -5.11 -7.55 -8.52
CA ASP A 141 -6.25 -7.41 -9.44
C ASP A 141 -6.93 -6.05 -9.29
N ARG A 142 -7.09 -5.60 -8.03
CA ARG A 142 -7.71 -4.30 -7.76
C ARG A 142 -6.85 -3.15 -8.29
N VAL A 143 -5.54 -3.16 -8.03
CA VAL A 143 -4.60 -2.14 -8.53
C VAL A 143 -4.55 -2.13 -10.06
N TRP A 144 -4.55 -3.31 -10.70
CA TRP A 144 -4.53 -3.41 -12.16
C TRP A 144 -5.80 -2.86 -12.81
N SER A 145 -6.96 -3.06 -12.19
CA SER A 145 -8.26 -2.57 -12.71
C SER A 145 -8.48 -1.06 -12.57
N MET A 146 -7.73 -0.37 -11.70
CA MET A 146 -7.97 1.06 -11.43
C MET A 146 -7.09 2.00 -12.28
N PRO A 147 -7.66 3.06 -12.88
CA PRO A 147 -6.87 4.06 -13.61
C PRO A 147 -6.12 5.02 -12.69
N PHE A 148 -6.57 5.19 -11.44
CA PHE A 148 -6.02 6.07 -10.40
C PHE A 148 -6.13 5.37 -9.04
N PRO A 149 -5.20 5.58 -8.09
CA PRO A 149 -4.04 6.49 -8.11
C PRO A 149 -2.80 5.94 -8.80
N PHE A 150 -2.63 4.62 -8.85
CA PHE A 150 -1.35 4.02 -9.23
C PHE A 150 -1.04 4.11 -10.73
N ARG A 151 -2.07 4.20 -11.59
CA ARG A 151 -1.90 4.20 -13.06
C ARG A 151 -1.07 3.00 -13.53
N ALA A 152 -1.22 1.84 -12.88
CA ALA A 152 -0.35 0.66 -13.04
C ALA A 152 -0.24 0.21 -14.50
N ARG A 153 -1.38 0.03 -15.19
CA ARG A 153 -1.43 -0.34 -16.62
C ARG A 153 -0.70 0.65 -17.54
N ARG A 154 -0.67 1.93 -17.18
CA ARG A 154 0.03 2.96 -17.96
C ARG A 154 1.54 2.94 -17.69
N ARG A 155 1.94 2.78 -16.43
CA ARG A 155 3.35 2.73 -15.99
C ARG A 155 4.05 1.46 -16.49
N LEU A 156 3.35 0.33 -16.44
CA LEU A 156 3.85 -1.00 -16.76
C LEU A 156 3.31 -1.46 -18.12
N ARG A 157 3.16 -0.55 -19.07
CA ARG A 157 2.78 -0.89 -20.44
C ARG A 157 3.95 -1.57 -21.13
N GLY A 158 3.69 -2.68 -21.82
CA GLY A 158 4.72 -3.41 -22.57
C GLY A 158 5.53 -4.40 -21.74
N VAL A 159 5.07 -4.73 -20.53
CA VAL A 159 5.58 -5.86 -19.74
C VAL A 159 4.46 -6.83 -19.42
N ALA A 160 4.80 -8.12 -19.35
CA ALA A 160 3.93 -9.16 -18.80
C ALA A 160 4.37 -9.42 -17.34
N LEU A 161 3.41 -9.43 -16.41
CA LEU A 161 3.64 -9.70 -15.00
C LEU A 161 3.10 -11.10 -14.69
N THR A 162 3.90 -11.95 -14.06
CA THR A 162 3.52 -13.34 -13.72
C THR A 162 3.87 -13.65 -12.26
N ALA A 163 2.86 -13.95 -11.45
CA ALA A 163 3.10 -14.45 -10.10
C ALA A 163 3.58 -15.91 -10.12
N THR A 164 4.48 -16.25 -9.19
CA THR A 164 5.11 -17.58 -9.10
C THR A 164 4.49 -18.46 -8.02
N ASP A 165 3.78 -17.86 -7.07
CA ASP A 165 3.22 -18.48 -5.87
C ASP A 165 1.68 -18.54 -5.87
N VAL A 166 1.04 -17.85 -6.81
CA VAL A 166 -0.42 -17.87 -7.06
C VAL A 166 -0.69 -17.74 -8.55
N ASP A 167 -1.85 -18.25 -9.00
CA ASP A 167 -2.29 -18.11 -10.40
C ASP A 167 -2.74 -16.66 -10.70
N TRP A 168 -1.78 -15.80 -11.00
CA TRP A 168 -2.02 -14.41 -11.35
C TRP A 168 -1.08 -13.95 -12.46
N HIS A 169 -1.66 -13.33 -13.48
CA HIS A 169 -0.92 -12.75 -14.60
C HIS A 169 -1.60 -11.48 -15.11
N ALA A 170 -0.82 -10.53 -15.63
CA ALA A 170 -1.34 -9.30 -16.19
C ALA A 170 -0.40 -8.67 -17.22
N GLY A 171 -0.97 -7.94 -18.19
CA GLY A 171 -0.20 -7.21 -19.19
C GLY A 171 0.30 -8.09 -20.34
N SER A 172 1.26 -7.57 -21.09
CA SER A 172 1.83 -8.21 -22.27
C SER A 172 3.20 -7.62 -22.61
N GLY A 173 4.12 -8.46 -23.10
CA GLY A 173 5.49 -8.09 -23.43
C GLY A 173 6.50 -9.04 -22.76
N PRO A 174 7.78 -8.62 -22.62
CA PRO A 174 8.78 -9.36 -21.86
C PRO A 174 8.33 -9.56 -20.40
N GLU A 175 8.63 -10.73 -19.86
CA GLU A 175 8.15 -11.16 -18.55
C GLU A 175 8.92 -10.49 -17.39
N VAL A 176 8.16 -10.08 -16.37
CA VAL A 176 8.60 -9.84 -15.01
C VAL A 176 7.87 -10.84 -14.12
N ARG A 177 8.61 -11.69 -13.43
CA ARG A 177 8.06 -12.74 -12.57
C ARG A 177 8.61 -12.66 -11.15
N GLY A 178 7.81 -13.12 -10.19
CA GLY A 178 8.19 -13.19 -8.78
C GLY A 178 7.01 -13.56 -7.89
N ALA A 179 7.17 -13.51 -6.58
CA ALA A 179 6.05 -13.68 -5.66
C ALA A 179 5.05 -12.51 -5.80
N ILE A 180 3.76 -12.77 -5.54
CA ILE A 180 2.69 -11.80 -5.76
C ILE A 180 2.85 -10.53 -4.89
N ASP A 181 3.49 -10.63 -3.73
CA ASP A 181 3.76 -9.48 -2.86
C ASP A 181 4.74 -8.48 -3.51
N ALA A 182 5.83 -8.96 -4.10
CA ALA A 182 6.80 -8.15 -4.82
C ALA A 182 6.17 -7.51 -6.07
N LEU A 183 5.33 -8.25 -6.79
CA LEU A 183 4.56 -7.72 -7.91
C LEU A 183 3.56 -6.65 -7.46
N LEU A 184 2.87 -6.85 -6.32
CA LEU A 184 1.96 -5.84 -5.76
C LEU A 184 2.69 -4.55 -5.37
N LEU A 185 3.89 -4.65 -4.81
CA LEU A 185 4.74 -3.49 -4.53
C LEU A 185 5.11 -2.76 -5.83
N LEU A 186 5.51 -3.48 -6.88
CA LEU A 186 5.80 -2.90 -8.19
C LEU A 186 4.56 -2.20 -8.80
N LEU A 187 3.40 -2.86 -8.77
CA LEU A 187 2.11 -2.35 -9.26
C LEU A 187 1.72 -1.03 -8.59
N THR A 188 2.01 -0.92 -7.29
CA THR A 188 1.73 0.28 -6.48
C THR A 188 2.88 1.29 -6.49
N GLY A 189 3.91 1.04 -7.30
CA GLY A 189 5.00 1.96 -7.58
C GLY A 189 6.16 1.95 -6.60
N ARG A 190 6.20 0.99 -5.67
CA ARG A 190 7.36 0.74 -4.81
C ARG A 190 8.42 -0.05 -5.57
N THR A 191 9.67 0.36 -5.44
CA THR A 191 10.83 -0.31 -6.06
C THR A 191 11.66 -1.12 -5.06
N ALA A 192 11.25 -1.14 -3.79
CA ALA A 192 12.00 -1.79 -2.70
C ALA A 192 12.05 -3.32 -2.77
N ALA A 193 11.29 -3.93 -3.68
CA ALA A 193 11.25 -5.38 -3.90
C ALA A 193 11.64 -5.77 -5.33
N LEU A 194 12.30 -4.87 -6.10
CA LEU A 194 12.73 -5.17 -7.46
C LEU A 194 13.79 -6.28 -7.52
N ASP A 195 14.61 -6.41 -6.47
CA ASP A 195 15.60 -7.47 -6.30
C ASP A 195 14.97 -8.87 -6.09
N ARG A 196 13.68 -8.91 -5.75
CA ARG A 196 12.87 -10.14 -5.62
C ARG A 196 12.14 -10.51 -6.90
N LEU A 197 12.34 -9.75 -7.97
CA LEU A 197 11.72 -9.98 -9.27
C LEU A 197 12.79 -10.39 -10.27
N GLU A 198 12.37 -11.16 -11.28
CA GLU A 198 13.24 -11.67 -12.34
C GLU A 198 12.60 -11.47 -13.70
N GLY A 199 13.41 -11.57 -14.75
CA GLY A 199 12.95 -11.66 -16.13
C GLY A 199 13.27 -10.42 -16.98
N PRO A 200 13.23 -10.57 -18.31
CA PRO A 200 13.67 -9.55 -19.26
C PRO A 200 12.81 -8.28 -19.24
N GLY A 201 11.60 -8.31 -18.66
CA GLY A 201 10.76 -7.13 -18.50
C GLY A 201 11.30 -6.11 -17.50
N LEU A 202 12.23 -6.48 -16.62
CA LEU A 202 12.82 -5.55 -15.65
C LEU A 202 13.60 -4.42 -16.32
N ASP A 203 14.24 -4.69 -17.46
CA ASP A 203 14.95 -3.68 -18.26
C ASP A 203 13.98 -2.59 -18.76
N VAL A 204 12.74 -2.99 -19.08
CA VAL A 204 11.66 -2.09 -19.51
C VAL A 204 11.13 -1.27 -18.34
N VAL A 205 10.97 -1.89 -17.16
CA VAL A 205 10.54 -1.22 -15.93
C VAL A 205 11.54 -0.15 -15.48
N GLY A 206 12.84 -0.48 -15.51
CA GLY A 206 13.93 0.42 -15.10
C GLY A 206 14.15 1.61 -16.05
N ALA A 207 13.81 1.47 -17.33
CA ALA A 207 14.05 2.51 -18.34
C ALA A 207 13.13 3.74 -18.20
N GLY A 208 11.88 3.57 -17.75
CA GLY A 208 10.89 4.64 -17.59
C GLY A 208 10.63 5.49 -18.87
N PRO A 209 9.57 6.33 -18.91
CA PRO A 209 9.27 7.17 -20.08
C PRO A 209 10.20 8.41 -20.21
N GLY A 210 11.45 8.33 -19.75
CA GLY A 210 12.38 9.47 -19.68
C GLY A 210 13.84 9.16 -20.01
N ALA A 211 14.20 7.91 -20.30
CA ALA A 211 15.55 7.57 -20.78
C ALA A 211 15.71 7.91 -22.28
N SER A 212 15.55 9.18 -22.65
CA SER A 212 16.14 9.67 -23.90
C SER A 212 17.66 9.68 -23.74
N ARG A 213 18.31 8.90 -24.60
CA ARG A 213 19.75 8.75 -24.76
C ARG A 213 20.49 10.08 -24.55
N ARG A 214 21.37 10.12 -23.54
CA ARG A 214 22.51 11.04 -23.55
C ARG A 214 23.62 10.33 -24.30
N SER A 215 23.69 10.61 -25.60
CA SER A 215 24.95 10.60 -26.36
C SER A 215 25.70 11.89 -26.10
#